data_AF-A0A421K0M5-F1
#
_entry.id   AF-A0A421K0M5-F1
#
_cell.length_a   1.000
_cell.length_b   1.000
_cell.length_c   1.000
_cell.angle_alpha   90.00
_cell.angle_beta   90.00
_cell.angle_gamma   90.00
#
_symmetry.space_group_name_H-M   'P 1'
#
loop_
_entity.id
_entity.type
_entity.pdbx_description
1 polymer ?
#
loop_
_entity_poly.entity_id
_entity_poly.type
_entity_poly.pdbx_seq_one_letter_code
_entity_poly.pdbx_strand_id
1 'polypeptide(L)' 'MGPVPTSPEMYINEKQVEGMSILKKFGWKLVCIRRPGFGHALTVLKNSQERSIGVLGEDGILRLTPELKIRQAS' A
#
# COMPACT_ATOMS: atom_id res chain seq x y z
N MET A 1 14.95 -1.36 -10.52
CA MET A 1 13.99 -0.53 -9.75
C MET A 1 12.79 -1.40 -9.41
N GLY A 2 12.55 -1.68 -8.13
CA GLY A 2 11.38 -2.46 -7.71
C GLY A 2 10.10 -1.60 -7.72
N PRO A 3 8.93 -2.19 -7.48
CA PRO A 3 7.64 -1.48 -7.47
C PRO A 3 7.45 -0.51 -6.28
N VAL A 4 8.43 -0.43 -5.39
CA VAL A 4 8.45 0.47 -4.22
C VAL A 4 9.38 1.65 -4.54
N PRO A 5 8.86 2.88 -4.69
CA PRO A 5 9.69 4.07 -4.91
C PRO A 5 10.53 4.40 -3.68
N THR A 6 11.66 5.09 -3.88
CA THR A 6 12.56 5.53 -2.79
C THR A 6 11.85 6.45 -1.79
N SER A 7 10.92 7.28 -2.27
CA SER A 7 10.13 8.22 -1.47
C SER A 7 8.64 8.04 -1.77
N PRO A 8 7.98 7.03 -1.17
CA PRO A 8 6.57 6.73 -1.37
C PRO A 8 5.63 7.91 -1.10
N GLU A 9 5.96 8.74 -0.13
CA GLU A 9 5.24 9.96 0.26
C GLU A 9 5.05 10.96 -0.88
N MET A 10 5.90 10.95 -1.92
CA MET A 10 5.71 11.81 -3.09
C MET A 10 4.58 11.35 -4.03
N TYR A 11 4.01 10.16 -3.79
CA TYR A 11 3.06 9.51 -4.69
C TYR A 11 1.67 9.30 -4.08
N ILE A 12 1.48 9.70 -2.83
CA ILE A 12 0.25 9.51 -2.02
C ILE A 12 -0.08 10.81 -1.28
N ASN A 13 -1.30 10.92 -0.78
CA ASN A 13 -1.72 12.11 -0.03
C ASN A 13 -1.30 12.05 1.46
N GLU A 14 -1.47 13.16 2.19
CA GLU A 14 -1.08 13.28 3.60
C GLU A 14 -1.74 12.22 4.50
N LYS A 15 -3.05 11.99 4.35
CA LYS A 15 -3.76 10.96 5.12
C LYS A 15 -3.19 9.55 4.89
N GLN A 16 -2.78 9.26 3.66
CA GLN A 16 -2.11 8.02 3.32
C GLN A 16 -0.69 7.96 3.90
N VAL A 17 0.04 9.06 3.95
CA VAL A 17 1.36 9.12 4.62
C VAL A 17 1.20 8.79 6.11
N GLU A 18 0.24 9.42 6.79
CA GLU A 18 -0.06 9.18 8.21
C GLU A 18 -0.49 7.74 8.47
N GLY A 19 -1.49 7.25 7.73
CA GLY A 19 -1.99 5.90 7.84
C GLY A 19 -0.90 4.86 7.59
N MET A 20 -0.07 5.06 6.56
CA MET A 20 1.06 4.17 6.27
C MET A 20 2.11 4.19 7.39
N SER A 21 2.40 5.35 7.96
CA SER A 21 3.35 5.48 9.09
C SER A 21 2.87 4.70 10.31
N ILE A 22 1.58 4.75 10.63
CA ILE A 22 0.96 3.98 11.71
C ILE A 22 1.03 2.48 11.39
N LEU A 23 0.57 2.07 10.21
CA LEU A 23 0.51 0.66 9.81
C LEU A 23 1.87 -0.02 9.77
N LYS A 24 2.94 0.71 9.40
CA LYS A 24 4.33 0.22 9.45
C LYS A 24 4.71 -0.25 10.86
N LYS A 25 4.24 0.43 11.91
CA LYS A 25 4.48 0.02 13.31
C LYS A 25 3.80 -1.31 13.66
N PHE A 26 2.73 -1.66 12.95
CA PHE A 26 2.01 -2.93 13.10
C PHE A 26 2.44 -4.00 12.08
N GLY A 27 3.61 -3.86 11.47
CA GLY A 27 4.19 -4.88 10.60
C GLY A 27 3.67 -4.88 9.15
N TRP A 28 2.91 -3.85 8.75
CA TRP A 28 2.52 -3.66 7.36
C TRP A 28 3.67 -3.08 6.53
N LYS A 29 3.85 -3.60 5.32
CA LYS A 29 4.92 -3.20 4.39
C LYS A 29 4.32 -2.77 3.05
N LEU A 30 4.88 -1.71 2.48
CA LEU A 30 4.53 -1.24 1.15
C LEU A 30 4.93 -2.27 0.09
N VAL A 31 3.97 -2.64 -0.75
CA VAL A 31 4.18 -3.55 -1.89
C VAL A 31 4.32 -2.74 -3.17
N CYS A 32 3.35 -1.86 -3.42
CA CYS A 32 3.37 -0.96 -4.58
C CYS A 32 2.42 0.22 -4.39
N ILE A 33 2.64 1.27 -5.19
CA ILE A 33 1.71 2.38 -5.37
C ILE A 33 1.35 2.40 -6.85
N ARG A 34 0.06 2.21 -7.16
CA ARG A 34 -0.46 2.27 -8.53
C ARG A 34 -1.14 3.61 -8.76
N ARG A 35 -0.63 4.40 -9.70
CA ARG A 35 -1.22 5.67 -10.14
C ARG A 35 -1.70 5.54 -11.58
N PRO A 36 -2.99 5.22 -11.83
CA PRO A 36 -3.54 5.32 -13.18
C PRO A 36 -3.48 6.79 -13.62
N GLY A 37 -3.23 7.05 -14.91
CA GLY A 37 -3.13 8.43 -15.44
C GLY A 37 -4.38 9.27 -15.21
N PHE A 38 -5.54 8.61 -15.09
CA PHE A 38 -6.79 9.17 -14.61
C PHE A 38 -7.31 8.28 -13.48
N GLY A 39 -7.19 8.73 -12.23
CA GLY A 39 -7.74 8.04 -11.06
C GLY A 39 -6.92 8.19 -9.79
N HIS A 40 -7.49 7.67 -8.70
CA HIS A 40 -6.93 7.72 -7.35
C HIS A 40 -5.73 6.79 -7.18
N ALA A 41 -4.76 7.20 -6.36
CA ALA A 41 -3.59 6.38 -6.06
C ALA A 41 -4.00 5.16 -5.23
N LEU A 42 -3.73 3.96 -5.73
CA LEU A 42 -3.96 2.70 -5.01
C LEU A 42 -2.66 2.26 -4.33
N THR A 43 -2.64 2.35 -3.01
CA THR A 43 -1.49 1.99 -2.18
C THR A 43 -1.70 0.60 -1.59
N VAL A 44 -0.92 -0.38 -2.02
CA VAL A 44 -1.06 -1.77 -1.58
C VAL A 44 -0.06 -2.07 -0.46
N LEU A 45 -0.58 -2.54 0.67
CA LEU A 45 0.19 -2.95 1.83
C LEU A 45 0.02 -4.45 2.09
N LYS A 46 1.07 -5.10 2.57
CA LYS A 46 1.05 -6.50 3.02
C LYS A 46 1.49 -6.60 4.46
N ASN A 47 0.77 -7.35 5.28
CA ASN A 47 1.23 -7.77 6.59
C ASN A 47 2.02 -9.07 6.46
N SER A 48 3.28 -9.08 6.93
CA SER A 48 4.13 -10.27 6.83
C SER A 48 3.78 -11.36 7.84
N GLN A 49 3.11 -11.03 8.94
CA GLN A 49 2.76 -12.00 9.99
C GLN A 49 1.48 -12.77 9.63
N GLU A 50 0.45 -12.04 9.20
CA GLU A 50 -0.89 -12.62 8.99
C GLU A 50 -1.15 -13.07 7.54
N ARG A 51 -0.18 -12.88 6.64
CA ARG A 51 -0.34 -13.05 5.18
C ARG A 51 -1.49 -12.20 4.58
N SER A 52 -1.97 -11.20 5.30
CA SER A 52 -3.01 -10.27 4.89
C SER A 52 -2.50 -9.25 3.88
N ILE A 53 -3.36 -8.89 2.93
CA ILE A 53 -3.12 -7.81 1.95
C ILE A 53 -4.28 -6.82 2.04
N GLY A 54 -3.97 -5.53 1.91
CA GLY A 54 -4.97 -4.48 1.91
C GLY A 54 -4.58 -3.28 1.06
N VAL A 55 -5.58 -2.46 0.77
CA VAL A 55 -5.43 -1.20 0.06
C VAL A 55 -5.63 -0.05 1.04
N LEU A 56 -4.65 0.83 1.12
CA LEU A 56 -4.74 2.08 1.88
C LEU A 56 -5.43 3.14 1.02
N GLY A 57 -6.68 3.46 1.38
CA GLY A 57 -7.48 4.46 0.70
C GLY A 57 -6.97 5.88 0.91
N GLU A 58 -7.45 6.82 0.10
CA GLU A 58 -7.12 8.25 0.22
C GLU A 58 -7.56 8.90 1.54
N ASP A 59 -8.42 8.21 2.29
CA ASP A 59 -8.83 8.59 3.64
C ASP A 59 -7.85 8.13 4.73
N GLY A 60 -6.77 7.43 4.37
CA GLY A 60 -5.81 6.88 5.32
C GLY A 60 -6.27 5.58 5.99
N ILE A 61 -7.39 4.99 5.54
CA ILE A 61 -7.94 3.77 6.12
C ILE A 61 -7.54 2.55 5.28
N LEU A 62 -6.95 1.57 5.94
CA LEU A 62 -6.61 0.28 5.33
C LEU A 62 -7.86 -0.58 5.20
N ARG A 63 -8.14 -1.02 3.96
CA ARG A 63 -9.21 -1.97 3.66
C ARG A 63 -8.60 -3.29 3.27
N LEU A 64 -8.87 -4.34 4.04
CA LEU A 64 -8.43 -5.69 3.72
C LEU A 64 -9.08 -6.15 2.42
N THR A 65 -8.32 -6.80 1.55
CA THR A 65 -8.79 -7.24 0.24
C THR A 65 -8.42 -8.71 0.07
N PRO A 66 -9.22 -9.65 0.61
CA PRO A 66 -8.87 -11.08 0.61
C PRO A 66 -8.75 -11.68 -0.81
N GLU A 67 -9.44 -11.08 -1.78
CA GLU A 67 -9.38 -11.46 -3.20
C GLU A 67 -8.08 -11.03 -3.91
N LEU A 68 -7.31 -10.10 -3.31
CA LEU A 68 -6.14 -9.51 -3.97
C LEU A 68 -4.94 -10.46 -3.90
N LYS A 69 -4.50 -10.95 -5.06
CA LYS A 69 -3.34 -11.85 -5.17
C LYS A 69 -2.12 -11.13 -5.71
N ILE A 70 -1.01 -11.18 -4.97
CA ILE A 70 0.30 -10.75 -5.47
C ILE A 70 0.88 -11.90 -6.29
N ARG A 71 1.14 -11.64 -7.59
CA ARG A 71 1.80 -12.62 -8.45
C ARG A 71 3.22 -12.89 -7.94
N GLN A 72 3.57 -14.16 -7.78
CA GLN A 72 4.96 -14.56 -7.55
C GLN A 72 5.72 -14.39 -8.87
N ALA A 73 6.91 -13.79 -8.82
CA ALA A 73 7.81 -13.80 -9.97
C ALA A 73 8.39 -15.22 -10.08
N SER A 74 8.12 -15.88 -11.21
CA SER A 74 8.73 -17.15 -11.63
C SER A 74 10.14 -16.92 -12.17
#